data_AF-Q5BFR5-F1
#
_entry.id   AF-Q5BFR5-F1
#
_cell.length_a   1.000
_cell.length_b   1.000
_cell.length_c   1.000
_cell.angle_alpha   90.00
_cell.angle_beta   90.00
_cell.angle_gamma   90.00
#
_symmetry.space_group_name_H-M   'P 1'
#
loop_
_entity.id
_entity.type
_entity.pdbx_description
1 polymer ?
#
loop_
_entity_poly.entity_id
_entity_poly.type
_entity_poly.pdbx_seq_one_letter_code
_entity_poly.pdbx_strand_id
1 'polypeptide(L)'
;MASPQPTLITLTPAELSSTKISSHNLQSAIEALHRDGLVVITNAVSIAHLDKLNSRMVPEAKTLHARPSTHRNFGPETGNIQQEPVLEKDYIYQDIVANPFAVQVVECMLGPRPALRFYSANTAFQAKDRQPVHIDVDFNFPMIPWGYAININLVETTPENGATEVWLGSHTGTSRDVLDPKHGHERIREKLLEERRKMGRGGIQPERLPKGSLVIRDMRLWHAVLYLQAENRER
;
A
#
# COMPACT_ATOMS: atom_id res chain seq x y z
N MET A 1 -11.77 15.76 -17.00
CA MET A 1 -10.58 14.91 -17.19
C MET A 1 -10.71 13.75 -16.21
N ALA A 2 -10.45 12.51 -16.62
CA ALA A 2 -10.51 11.37 -15.70
C ALA A 2 -9.48 11.57 -14.57
N SER A 3 -9.85 11.21 -13.34
CA SER A 3 -8.92 11.23 -12.21
C SER A 3 -7.74 10.30 -12.50
N PRO A 4 -6.50 10.67 -12.15
CA PRO A 4 -5.34 9.82 -12.37
C PRO A 4 -5.50 8.50 -11.59
N GLN A 5 -5.18 7.38 -12.24
CA GLN A 5 -5.24 6.04 -11.66
C GLN A 5 -3.84 5.40 -11.66
N PRO A 6 -3.55 4.47 -10.74
CA PRO A 6 -2.30 3.71 -10.78
C PRO A 6 -2.13 2.95 -12.10
N THR A 7 -0.88 2.73 -12.50
CA THR A 7 -0.60 1.77 -13.58
C THR A 7 -0.84 0.35 -13.06
N LEU A 8 -1.75 -0.37 -13.74
CA LEU A 8 -2.04 -1.77 -13.49
C LEU A 8 -1.40 -2.62 -14.59
N ILE A 9 -0.63 -3.62 -14.19
CA ILE A 9 0.04 -4.57 -15.06
C ILE A 9 -0.52 -5.95 -14.74
N THR A 10 -1.12 -6.62 -15.72
CA THR A 10 -1.69 -7.95 -15.53
C THR A 10 -0.72 -8.99 -16.05
N LEU A 11 -0.29 -9.91 -15.16
CA LEU A 11 0.59 -10.99 -15.55
C LEU A 11 -0.13 -12.00 -16.45
N THR A 12 0.56 -12.39 -17.52
CA THR A 12 0.11 -13.39 -18.46
C THR A 12 0.33 -14.81 -17.91
N PRO A 13 -0.37 -15.83 -18.44
CA PRO A 13 -0.13 -17.23 -18.08
C PRO A 13 1.33 -17.69 -18.30
N ALA A 14 2.03 -17.13 -19.29
CA ALA A 14 3.43 -17.41 -19.55
C ALA A 14 4.36 -16.81 -18.50
N GLU A 15 4.10 -15.59 -18.04
CA GLU A 15 4.86 -14.96 -16.96
C GLU A 15 4.64 -15.70 -15.63
N LEU A 16 3.40 -16.12 -15.37
CA LEU A 16 3.06 -16.93 -14.20
C LEU A 16 3.78 -18.27 -14.18
N SER A 17 3.71 -19.03 -15.29
CA SER A 17 4.33 -20.36 -15.35
C SER A 17 5.86 -20.31 -15.33
N SER A 18 6.46 -19.28 -15.91
CA SER A 18 7.91 -19.10 -15.92
C SER A 18 8.46 -18.37 -14.70
N THR A 19 7.60 -17.74 -13.88
CA THR A 19 7.95 -16.82 -12.79
C THR A 19 8.84 -15.64 -13.24
N LYS A 20 8.77 -15.28 -14.52
CA LYS A 20 9.56 -14.20 -15.12
C LYS A 20 8.63 -13.13 -15.67
N ILE A 21 8.85 -11.88 -15.27
CA ILE A 21 8.15 -10.75 -15.86
C ILE A 21 8.73 -10.47 -17.25
N SER A 22 7.86 -10.21 -18.24
CA SER A 22 8.29 -9.83 -19.58
C SER A 22 8.99 -8.47 -19.57
N SER A 23 9.87 -8.23 -20.54
CA SER A 23 10.58 -6.95 -20.66
C SER A 23 9.63 -5.75 -20.77
N HIS A 24 8.50 -5.91 -21.47
CA HIS A 24 7.49 -4.86 -21.60
C HIS A 24 6.82 -4.53 -20.27
N ASN A 25 6.36 -5.54 -19.53
CA ASN A 25 5.76 -5.35 -18.22
C ASN A 25 6.78 -4.81 -17.20
N LEU A 26 8.03 -5.27 -17.26
CA LEU A 26 9.11 -4.76 -16.42
C LEU A 26 9.38 -3.27 -16.70
N GLN A 27 9.47 -2.88 -17.97
CA GLN A 27 9.62 -1.48 -18.35
C GLN A 27 8.45 -0.63 -17.84
N SER A 28 7.21 -1.06 -18.06
CA SER A 28 6.02 -0.34 -17.58
C SER A 28 6.01 -0.21 -16.06
N ALA A 29 6.47 -1.24 -15.33
CA ALA A 29 6.57 -1.19 -13.88
C ALA A 29 7.60 -0.15 -13.41
N ILE A 30 8.78 -0.13 -14.03
CA ILE A 30 9.85 0.82 -13.71
C ILE A 30 9.40 2.25 -14.04
N GLU A 31 8.78 2.48 -15.20
CA GLU A 31 8.26 3.79 -15.59
C GLU A 31 7.19 4.30 -14.61
N ALA A 32 6.27 3.44 -14.19
CA ALA A 32 5.24 3.77 -13.20
C ALA A 32 5.84 4.11 -11.83
N LEU A 33 6.85 3.35 -11.36
CA LEU A 33 7.54 3.66 -10.11
C LEU A 33 8.29 5.00 -10.17
N HIS A 34 8.92 5.34 -11.30
CA HIS A 34 9.59 6.64 -11.44
C HIS A 34 8.57 7.79 -11.50
N ARG A 35 7.51 7.66 -12.31
CA ARG A 35 6.52 8.71 -12.55
C ARG A 35 5.59 8.91 -11.35
N ASP A 36 5.04 7.83 -10.83
CA ASP A 36 3.93 7.84 -9.87
C ASP A 36 4.33 7.35 -8.49
N GLY A 37 5.50 6.71 -8.34
CA GLY A 37 5.95 6.13 -7.07
C GLY A 37 5.16 4.88 -6.69
N LEU A 38 4.35 4.34 -7.60
CA LEU A 38 3.49 3.19 -7.37
C LEU A 38 3.19 2.45 -8.68
N VAL A 39 3.20 1.12 -8.60
CA VAL A 39 2.65 0.24 -9.64
C VAL A 39 1.87 -0.89 -8.98
N VAL A 40 0.83 -1.36 -9.65
CA VAL A 40 0.07 -2.55 -9.25
C VAL A 40 0.34 -3.67 -10.25
N ILE A 41 0.78 -4.83 -9.75
CA ILE A 41 0.86 -6.07 -10.52
C ILE A 41 -0.35 -6.92 -10.14
N THR A 42 -1.30 -7.08 -11.06
CA THR A 42 -2.48 -7.92 -10.85
C THR A 42 -2.17 -9.37 -11.21
N ASN A 43 -2.94 -10.30 -10.64
CA ASN A 43 -2.76 -11.74 -10.82
C ASN A 43 -1.38 -12.24 -10.32
N ALA A 44 -0.75 -11.53 -9.39
CA ALA A 44 0.61 -11.79 -8.91
C ALA A 44 0.67 -12.75 -7.71
N VAL A 45 -0.47 -12.97 -7.04
CA VAL A 45 -0.57 -13.77 -5.82
C VAL A 45 -1.72 -14.76 -5.93
N SER A 46 -1.50 -15.99 -5.47
CA SER A 46 -2.50 -17.05 -5.47
C SER A 46 -3.72 -16.67 -4.64
N ILE A 47 -4.90 -16.69 -5.26
CA ILE A 47 -6.18 -16.46 -4.59
C ILE A 47 -6.40 -17.48 -3.45
N ALA A 48 -5.99 -18.73 -3.64
CA ALA A 48 -6.13 -19.77 -2.62
C ALA A 48 -5.27 -19.49 -1.37
N HIS A 49 -4.06 -18.94 -1.55
CA HIS A 49 -3.21 -18.53 -0.41
C HIS A 49 -3.86 -17.36 0.34
N LEU A 50 -4.38 -16.37 -0.39
CA LEU A 50 -5.07 -15.22 0.18
C LEU A 50 -6.34 -15.62 0.93
N ASP A 51 -7.15 -16.53 0.38
CA ASP A 51 -8.35 -17.03 1.04
C ASP A 51 -8.01 -17.77 2.33
N LYS A 52 -7.01 -18.65 2.31
CA LYS A 52 -6.56 -19.37 3.49
C LYS A 52 -6.05 -18.42 4.58
N LEU A 53 -5.25 -17.41 4.22
CA LEU A 53 -4.82 -16.36 5.17
C LEU A 53 -5.99 -15.55 5.70
N ASN A 54 -6.89 -15.09 4.83
CA ASN A 54 -8.03 -14.28 5.22
C ASN A 54 -8.94 -15.03 6.22
N SER A 55 -9.25 -16.30 5.94
CA SER A 55 -10.03 -17.15 6.86
C SER A 55 -9.37 -17.31 8.22
N ARG A 56 -8.04 -17.34 8.29
CA ARG A 56 -7.28 -17.44 9.54
C ARG A 56 -7.17 -16.09 10.28
N MET A 57 -7.05 -14.97 9.57
CA MET A 57 -6.79 -13.65 10.14
C MET A 57 -8.06 -12.90 10.57
N VAL A 58 -9.19 -13.09 9.88
CA VAL A 58 -10.44 -12.34 10.17
C VAL A 58 -10.99 -12.56 11.59
N PRO A 59 -11.06 -13.80 12.14
CA PRO A 59 -11.54 -13.99 13.51
C PRO A 59 -10.67 -13.29 14.56
N GLU A 60 -9.36 -13.31 14.35
CA GLU A 60 -8.39 -12.62 15.19
C GLU A 60 -8.53 -11.11 15.07
N ALA A 61 -8.68 -10.57 13.86
CA ALA A 61 -8.89 -9.15 13.62
C ALA A 61 -10.13 -8.63 14.38
N LYS A 62 -11.24 -9.36 14.35
CA LYS A 62 -12.46 -9.02 15.12
C LYS A 62 -12.20 -9.01 16.62
N THR A 63 -11.46 -10.00 17.11
CA THR A 63 -11.07 -10.10 18.52
C THR A 63 -10.18 -8.92 18.94
N LEU A 64 -9.21 -8.56 18.11
CA LEU A 64 -8.33 -7.42 18.34
C LEU A 64 -9.12 -6.10 18.31
N HIS A 65 -10.00 -5.91 17.33
CA HIS A 65 -10.79 -4.69 17.20
C HIS A 65 -11.68 -4.41 18.42
N ALA A 66 -12.22 -5.47 19.04
CA ALA A 66 -13.05 -5.37 20.24
C ALA A 66 -12.26 -5.05 21.53
N ARG A 67 -10.92 -5.18 21.53
CA ARG A 67 -10.08 -4.89 22.70
C ARG A 67 -9.72 -3.39 22.72
N PRO A 68 -10.01 -2.67 23.82
CA PRO A 68 -9.64 -1.26 23.94
C PRO A 68 -8.13 -0.99 23.91
N SER A 69 -7.31 -1.98 24.28
CA SER A 69 -5.85 -1.87 24.33
C SER A 69 -5.16 -2.10 22.98
N THR A 70 -5.89 -2.48 21.93
CA THR A 70 -5.31 -2.74 20.61
C THR A 70 -4.82 -1.43 20.01
N HIS A 71 -3.57 -1.44 19.52
CA HIS A 71 -3.00 -0.29 18.84
C HIS A 71 -3.79 0.03 17.56
N ARG A 72 -4.25 1.29 17.46
CA ARG A 72 -4.94 1.84 16.30
C ARG A 72 -4.07 2.92 15.67
N ASN A 73 -3.76 2.73 14.40
CA ASN A 73 -2.87 3.63 13.67
C ASN A 73 -3.54 5.01 13.56
N PHE A 74 -2.93 6.03 14.18
CA PHE A 74 -3.43 7.42 14.28
C PHE A 74 -4.65 7.61 15.19
N GLY A 75 -4.86 6.73 16.18
CA GLY A 75 -5.80 6.96 17.29
C GLY A 75 -7.10 6.17 17.21
N PRO A 76 -7.97 6.30 18.23
CA PRO A 76 -9.12 5.40 18.42
C PRO A 76 -10.24 5.56 17.40
N GLU A 77 -10.39 6.75 16.82
CA GLU A 77 -11.42 7.06 15.83
C GLU A 77 -11.09 6.51 14.44
N THR A 78 -9.84 6.10 14.23
CA THR A 78 -9.45 5.35 13.03
C THR A 78 -9.74 3.86 13.22
N GLY A 79 -10.23 3.23 12.17
CA GLY A 79 -10.59 1.81 12.17
C GLY A 79 -9.41 0.88 11.87
N ASN A 80 -8.21 1.42 11.65
CA ASN A 80 -7.06 0.64 11.20
C ASN A 80 -6.28 0.10 12.40
N ILE A 81 -6.35 -1.21 12.61
CA ILE A 81 -5.61 -1.90 13.68
C ILE A 81 -4.33 -2.53 13.13
N GLN A 82 -3.29 -2.50 13.94
CA GLN A 82 -2.11 -3.34 13.73
C GLN A 82 -2.49 -4.79 14.02
N GLN A 83 -2.27 -5.68 13.06
CA GLN A 83 -2.43 -7.13 13.23
C GLN A 83 -1.17 -7.81 12.70
N GLU A 84 -0.57 -8.68 13.49
CA GLU A 84 0.62 -9.39 13.05
C GLU A 84 0.29 -10.42 11.95
N PRO A 85 1.20 -10.65 10.99
CA PRO A 85 1.02 -11.67 9.98
C PRO A 85 1.06 -13.07 10.60
N VAL A 86 0.47 -14.04 9.91
CA VAL A 86 0.43 -15.44 10.38
C VAL A 86 1.81 -16.08 10.16
N LEU A 87 2.51 -16.43 11.24
CA LEU A 87 3.83 -17.06 11.20
C LEU A 87 3.81 -18.59 11.31
N GLU A 88 2.62 -19.18 11.25
CA GLU A 88 2.43 -20.63 11.22
C GLU A 88 2.96 -21.20 9.90
N LYS A 89 3.69 -22.32 9.95
CA LYS A 89 4.38 -22.93 8.79
C LYS A 89 3.49 -23.06 7.55
N ASP A 90 2.22 -23.42 7.73
CA ASP A 90 1.29 -23.68 6.64
C ASP A 90 0.65 -22.42 6.03
N TYR A 91 1.08 -21.24 6.49
CA TYR A 91 0.60 -19.92 6.06
C TYR A 91 1.71 -19.02 5.49
N ILE A 92 2.93 -19.53 5.38
CA ILE A 92 4.06 -18.82 4.80
C ILE A 92 4.20 -19.22 3.34
N TYR A 93 3.92 -18.29 2.43
CA TYR A 93 3.94 -18.52 0.99
C TYR A 93 4.98 -17.65 0.29
N GLN A 94 5.66 -18.24 -0.71
CA GLN A 94 6.69 -17.53 -1.48
C GLN A 94 6.11 -16.35 -2.25
N ASP A 95 4.93 -16.49 -2.85
CA ASP A 95 4.24 -15.43 -3.59
C ASP A 95 3.77 -14.26 -2.71
N ILE A 96 3.96 -14.34 -1.39
CA ILE A 96 3.68 -13.28 -0.42
C ILE A 96 4.98 -12.72 0.15
N VAL A 97 5.83 -13.56 0.74
CA VAL A 97 7.04 -13.12 1.47
C VAL A 97 8.19 -12.75 0.53
N ALA A 98 8.28 -13.41 -0.63
CA ALA A 98 9.35 -13.21 -1.60
C ALA A 98 8.81 -13.33 -3.04
N ASN A 99 7.77 -12.54 -3.34
CA ASN A 99 7.07 -12.63 -4.62
C ASN A 99 8.05 -12.43 -5.80
N PRO A 100 8.17 -13.39 -6.74
CA PRO A 100 9.21 -13.36 -7.76
C PRO A 100 9.07 -12.17 -8.72
N PHE A 101 7.85 -11.69 -8.97
CA PHE A 101 7.62 -10.54 -9.84
C PHE A 101 7.97 -9.23 -9.14
N ALA A 102 7.61 -9.10 -7.86
CA ALA A 102 8.01 -7.95 -7.06
C ALA A 102 9.54 -7.86 -6.93
N VAL A 103 10.22 -8.99 -6.69
CA VAL A 103 11.69 -9.04 -6.63
C VAL A 103 12.31 -8.55 -7.92
N GLN A 104 11.88 -9.04 -9.09
CA GLN A 104 12.42 -8.61 -10.39
C GLN A 104 12.24 -7.11 -10.63
N VAL A 105 11.09 -6.53 -10.25
CA VAL A 105 10.86 -5.08 -10.38
C VAL A 105 11.75 -4.29 -9.41
N VAL A 106 11.83 -4.72 -8.14
CA VAL A 106 12.62 -4.03 -7.11
C VAL A 106 14.12 -4.15 -7.36
N GLU A 107 14.60 -5.25 -7.93
CA GLU A 107 16.00 -5.43 -8.33
C GLU A 107 16.44 -4.37 -9.35
N CYS A 108 15.56 -4.01 -10.30
CA CYS A 108 15.83 -2.92 -11.24
C CYS A 108 15.90 -1.55 -10.58
N MET A 109 15.25 -1.37 -9.42
CA MET A 109 15.20 -0.08 -8.72
C MET A 109 16.30 0.08 -7.67
N LEU A 110 16.64 -0.99 -6.93
CA LEU A 110 17.55 -0.94 -5.79
C LEU A 110 18.87 -1.72 -6.01
N GLY A 111 19.00 -2.41 -7.14
CA GLY A 111 20.12 -3.29 -7.42
C GLY A 111 19.83 -4.75 -7.05
N PRO A 112 20.75 -5.67 -7.37
CA PRO A 112 20.44 -7.08 -7.66
C PRO A 112 20.12 -7.95 -6.44
N ARG A 113 20.06 -7.40 -5.23
CA ARG A 113 19.87 -8.17 -3.99
C ARG A 113 19.04 -7.40 -2.95
N PRO A 114 17.78 -7.05 -3.25
CA PRO A 114 16.90 -6.47 -2.25
C PRO A 114 16.67 -7.46 -1.10
N ALA A 115 16.42 -6.95 0.10
CA ALA A 115 16.15 -7.75 1.28
C ALA A 115 14.84 -7.32 1.94
N LEU A 116 14.01 -8.28 2.33
CA LEU A 116 12.85 -8.03 3.16
C LEU A 116 13.34 -7.63 4.57
N ARG A 117 13.04 -6.40 4.99
CA ARG A 117 13.43 -5.87 6.31
C ARG A 117 12.29 -5.75 7.31
N PHE A 118 11.06 -5.78 6.81
CA PHE A 118 9.86 -5.59 7.61
C PHE A 118 8.72 -6.43 7.03
N TYR A 119 8.09 -7.24 7.87
CA TYR A 119 6.94 -8.07 7.50
C TYR A 119 5.86 -7.88 8.56
N SER A 120 4.76 -7.27 8.16
CA SER A 120 3.70 -6.80 9.04
C SER A 120 2.36 -6.86 8.31
N ALA A 121 1.25 -6.76 9.05
CA ALA A 121 -0.07 -6.57 8.47
C ALA A 121 -0.88 -5.50 9.23
N ASN A 122 -1.90 -5.00 8.55
CA ASN A 122 -2.84 -4.01 9.06
C ASN A 122 -4.23 -4.44 8.62
N THR A 123 -5.22 -4.26 9.49
CA THR A 123 -6.62 -4.55 9.15
C THR A 123 -7.46 -3.30 9.31
N ALA A 124 -8.06 -2.85 8.21
CA ALA A 124 -8.96 -1.72 8.18
C ALA A 124 -10.39 -2.16 8.55
N PHE A 125 -10.95 -1.55 9.58
CA PHE A 125 -12.38 -1.57 9.90
C PHE A 125 -13.02 -0.26 9.48
N GLN A 126 -14.35 -0.27 9.34
CA GLN A 126 -15.10 0.97 9.16
C GLN A 126 -14.83 1.92 10.32
N ALA A 127 -14.54 3.16 9.98
CA ALA A 127 -14.11 4.19 10.90
C ALA A 127 -15.02 5.41 10.82
N LYS A 128 -15.00 6.22 11.88
CA LYS A 128 -15.64 7.54 11.87
C LYS A 128 -14.77 8.57 11.16
N ASP A 129 -13.45 8.40 11.27
CA ASP A 129 -12.48 9.34 10.73
C ASP A 129 -11.43 8.66 9.86
N ARG A 130 -10.84 9.44 8.96
CA ARG A 130 -9.79 9.04 8.02
C ARG A 130 -8.43 9.16 8.69
N GLN A 131 -7.48 8.30 8.32
CA GLN A 131 -6.08 8.56 8.69
C GLN A 131 -5.60 9.86 8.05
N PRO A 132 -4.74 10.65 8.71
CA PRO A 132 -4.11 11.77 8.02
C PRO A 132 -3.25 11.27 6.85
N VAL A 133 -3.04 12.11 5.84
CA VAL A 133 -2.06 11.79 4.79
C VAL A 133 -0.68 11.75 5.43
N HIS A 134 0.10 10.71 5.18
CA HIS A 134 1.42 10.50 5.77
C HIS A 134 2.35 9.74 4.82
N ILE A 135 3.61 9.60 5.25
CA ILE A 135 4.57 8.61 4.76
C ILE A 135 4.86 7.61 5.88
N ASP A 136 5.35 6.41 5.56
CA ASP A 136 5.50 5.34 6.56
C ASP A 136 6.62 5.59 7.60
N VAL A 137 7.49 6.58 7.37
CA VAL A 137 8.67 6.83 8.19
C VAL A 137 8.86 8.31 8.52
N ASP A 138 9.42 8.58 9.69
CA ASP A 138 9.64 9.93 10.22
C ASP A 138 11.12 10.27 10.47
N PHE A 139 12.05 9.40 10.06
CA PHE A 139 13.50 9.61 10.15
C PHE A 139 14.08 10.25 8.87
N ASN A 140 15.35 10.65 8.91
CA ASN A 140 16.03 11.18 7.71
C ASN A 140 16.37 10.05 6.73
N PHE A 141 15.84 10.12 5.51
CA PHE A 141 16.06 9.11 4.46
C PHE A 141 16.57 9.73 3.14
N PRO A 142 17.17 8.93 2.24
CA PRO A 142 17.64 9.42 0.94
C PRO A 142 16.54 10.03 0.07
N MET A 143 16.92 11.05 -0.72
CA MET A 143 16.05 11.67 -1.75
C MET A 143 15.88 10.83 -3.02
N ILE A 144 16.44 9.63 -3.04
CA ILE A 144 16.27 8.60 -4.07
C ILE A 144 15.50 7.41 -3.48
N PRO A 145 14.93 6.51 -4.30
CA PRO A 145 14.33 5.30 -3.77
C PRO A 145 15.32 4.52 -2.92
N TRP A 146 14.92 4.17 -1.70
CA TRP A 146 15.75 3.45 -0.72
C TRP A 146 15.02 2.22 -0.14
N GLY A 147 13.73 2.09 -0.40
CA GLY A 147 12.89 0.99 0.02
C GLY A 147 11.54 1.06 -0.71
N TYR A 148 10.89 -0.10 -0.79
CA TYR A 148 9.53 -0.22 -1.32
C TYR A 148 8.66 -0.99 -0.34
N ALA A 149 7.46 -0.48 -0.09
CA ALA A 149 6.40 -1.23 0.55
C ALA A 149 5.75 -2.14 -0.51
N ILE A 150 5.67 -3.44 -0.19
CA ILE A 150 4.97 -4.42 -1.00
C ILE A 150 3.66 -4.75 -0.27
N ASN A 151 2.57 -4.15 -0.73
CA ASN A 151 1.26 -4.35 -0.10
C ASN A 151 0.44 -5.38 -0.90
N ILE A 152 -0.08 -6.39 -0.19
CA ILE A 152 -0.93 -7.43 -0.76
C ILE A 152 -2.23 -7.44 0.03
N ASN A 153 -3.34 -7.14 -0.63
CA ASN A 153 -4.66 -7.16 0.01
C ASN A 153 -5.23 -8.59 0.00
N LEU A 154 -5.71 -9.05 1.16
CA LEU A 154 -6.31 -10.38 1.30
C LEU A 154 -7.70 -10.49 0.62
N VAL A 155 -8.28 -9.35 0.27
CA VAL A 155 -9.56 -9.21 -0.42
C VAL A 155 -9.42 -8.25 -1.60
N GLU A 156 -10.39 -8.28 -2.50
CA GLU A 156 -10.54 -7.20 -3.47
C GLU A 156 -10.80 -5.88 -2.75
N THR A 157 -10.18 -4.80 -3.21
CA THR A 157 -10.36 -3.47 -2.61
C THR A 157 -10.91 -2.47 -3.61
N THR A 158 -11.89 -1.69 -3.15
CA THR A 158 -12.52 -0.58 -3.85
C THR A 158 -12.62 0.60 -2.87
N PRO A 159 -12.96 1.82 -3.33
CA PRO A 159 -13.19 2.95 -2.43
C PRO A 159 -14.19 2.62 -1.30
N GLU A 160 -15.22 1.81 -1.60
CA GLU A 160 -16.29 1.48 -0.66
C GLU A 160 -15.86 0.56 0.49
N ASN A 161 -14.78 -0.21 0.34
CA ASN A 161 -14.34 -1.17 1.34
C ASN A 161 -12.94 -0.87 1.91
N GLY A 162 -12.42 0.32 1.65
CA GLY A 162 -11.19 0.79 2.30
C GLY A 162 -9.94 0.74 1.44
N ALA A 163 -10.04 0.82 0.10
CA ALA A 163 -8.86 0.98 -0.74
C ALA A 163 -7.98 2.14 -0.22
N THR A 164 -6.67 1.92 -0.15
CA THR A 164 -5.75 2.96 0.34
C THR A 164 -5.78 4.15 -0.62
N GLU A 165 -5.92 5.34 -0.06
CA GLU A 165 -5.75 6.58 -0.81
C GLU A 165 -4.27 6.82 -1.04
N VAL A 166 -3.89 7.13 -2.29
CA VAL A 166 -2.51 7.35 -2.71
C VAL A 166 -2.38 8.67 -3.45
N TRP A 167 -1.25 9.35 -3.26
CA TRP A 167 -0.97 10.64 -3.90
C TRP A 167 0.10 10.44 -4.97
N LEU A 168 -0.31 10.04 -6.18
CA LEU A 168 0.60 9.64 -7.24
C LEU A 168 1.64 10.73 -7.55
N GLY A 169 2.91 10.32 -7.62
CA GLY A 169 4.07 11.17 -7.84
C GLY A 169 4.48 12.03 -6.64
N SER A 170 3.99 11.73 -5.43
CA SER A 170 4.37 12.47 -4.22
C SER A 170 5.70 12.06 -3.64
N HIS A 171 6.21 10.89 -3.99
CA HIS A 171 7.56 10.44 -3.64
C HIS A 171 8.65 11.38 -4.20
N THR A 172 8.40 12.00 -5.36
CA THR A 172 9.33 12.95 -5.99
C THR A 172 9.50 14.20 -5.14
N GLY A 173 10.71 14.40 -4.62
CA GLY A 173 11.02 15.55 -3.77
C GLY A 173 10.53 15.44 -2.32
N THR A 174 10.00 14.28 -1.91
CA THR A 174 9.65 14.06 -0.50
C THR A 174 10.88 13.79 0.35
N SER A 175 11.05 14.60 1.39
CA SER A 175 11.94 14.40 2.52
C SER A 175 11.13 14.33 3.81
N ARG A 176 11.78 14.11 4.96
CA ARG A 176 11.14 14.22 6.28
C ARG A 176 10.45 15.58 6.53
N ASP A 177 10.88 16.65 5.86
CA ASP A 177 10.38 18.01 6.09
C ASP A 177 8.94 18.23 5.60
N VAL A 178 8.40 17.31 4.80
CA VAL A 178 6.98 17.35 4.42
C VAL A 178 6.05 17.09 5.62
N LEU A 179 6.58 16.44 6.67
CA LEU A 179 5.85 16.11 7.88
C LEU A 179 5.65 17.35 8.77
N ASP A 180 4.51 17.42 9.43
CA ASP A 180 4.14 18.52 10.31
C ASP A 180 4.67 18.32 11.74
N PRO A 181 5.65 19.12 12.18
CA PRO A 181 6.21 19.00 13.54
C PRO A 181 5.18 19.34 14.62
N LYS A 182 4.12 20.10 14.32
CA LYS A 182 3.06 20.42 15.29
C LYS A 182 2.21 19.19 15.65
N HIS A 183 2.34 18.13 14.87
CA HIS A 183 1.57 16.91 14.98
C HIS A 183 2.49 15.69 15.09
N GLY A 184 3.61 15.85 15.81
CA GLY A 184 4.54 14.76 16.07
C GLY A 184 5.15 14.13 14.82
N HIS A 185 5.13 14.83 13.67
CA HIS A 185 5.51 14.28 12.37
C HIS A 185 4.64 13.12 11.86
N GLU A 186 3.40 12.99 12.35
CA GLU A 186 2.49 11.91 11.96
C GLU A 186 1.68 12.23 10.68
N ARG A 187 1.84 13.42 10.10
CA ARG A 187 1.08 13.84 8.92
C ARG A 187 1.81 14.80 8.02
N ILE A 188 1.44 14.80 6.74
CA ILE A 188 1.86 15.80 5.76
C ILE A 188 1.26 17.16 6.12
N ARG A 189 2.05 18.23 5.96
CA ARG A 189 1.60 19.61 6.16
C ARG A 189 0.47 19.97 5.20
N GLU A 190 -0.60 20.55 5.74
CA GLU A 190 -1.82 20.87 4.97
C GLU A 190 -1.55 21.74 3.73
N LYS A 191 -0.67 22.73 3.85
CA LYS A 191 -0.25 23.60 2.73
C LYS A 191 0.25 22.79 1.53
N LEU A 192 1.01 21.71 1.77
CA LEU A 192 1.55 20.87 0.69
C LEU A 192 0.45 20.01 0.04
N LEU A 193 -0.53 19.55 0.83
CA LEU A 193 -1.70 18.84 0.31
C LEU A 193 -2.54 19.77 -0.59
N GLU A 194 -2.77 21.01 -0.16
CA GLU A 194 -3.47 22.01 -0.96
C GLU A 194 -2.75 22.34 -2.27
N GLU A 195 -1.44 22.52 -2.23
CA GLU A 195 -0.62 22.79 -3.41
C GLU A 195 -0.76 21.66 -4.45
N ARG A 196 -0.68 20.40 -4.00
CA ARG A 196 -0.89 19.25 -4.90
C ARG A 196 -2.30 19.17 -5.45
N ARG A 197 -3.33 19.45 -4.64
CA ARG A 197 -4.73 19.51 -5.10
C ARG A 197 -4.92 20.58 -6.19
N LYS A 198 -4.32 21.78 -6.01
CA LYS A 198 -4.35 22.86 -7.01
C LYS A 198 -3.68 22.47 -8.34
N MET A 199 -2.70 21.57 -8.30
CA MET A 199 -2.05 21.00 -9.50
C MET A 199 -2.84 19.84 -10.13
N GLY A 200 -4.03 19.50 -9.61
CA GLY A 200 -4.81 18.33 -10.06
C GLY A 200 -4.20 16.98 -9.67
N ARG A 201 -3.27 16.97 -8.70
CA ARG A 201 -2.56 15.77 -8.21
C ARG A 201 -2.89 15.48 -6.74
N GLY A 202 -4.18 15.61 -6.40
CA GLY A 202 -4.73 15.21 -5.10
C GLY A 202 -4.67 13.70 -4.87
N GLY A 203 -5.04 13.28 -3.67
CA GLY A 203 -5.18 11.86 -3.34
C GLY A 203 -6.32 11.20 -4.09
N ILE A 204 -6.10 9.95 -4.49
CA ILE A 204 -7.08 9.11 -5.18
C ILE A 204 -7.15 7.75 -4.51
N GLN A 205 -8.30 7.10 -4.53
CA GLN A 205 -8.42 5.67 -4.27
C GLN A 205 -8.52 4.94 -5.61
N PRO A 206 -7.79 3.83 -5.82
CA PRO A 206 -7.98 3.00 -7.00
C PRO A 206 -9.44 2.52 -7.07
N GLU A 207 -10.07 2.63 -8.24
CA GLU A 207 -11.47 2.22 -8.42
C GLU A 207 -11.68 0.74 -8.04
N ARG A 208 -10.70 -0.10 -8.39
CA ARG A 208 -10.70 -1.52 -8.06
C ARG A 208 -9.30 -2.11 -8.13
N LEU A 209 -8.88 -2.76 -7.05
CA LEU A 209 -7.74 -3.69 -7.05
C LEU A 209 -8.27 -5.11 -6.85
N PRO A 210 -8.26 -5.95 -7.90
CA PRO A 210 -8.71 -7.34 -7.80
C PRO A 210 -7.93 -8.10 -6.71
N LYS A 211 -8.58 -9.08 -6.07
CA LYS A 211 -7.87 -10.04 -5.20
C LYS A 211 -6.74 -10.72 -6.01
N GLY A 212 -5.58 -10.90 -5.38
CA GLY A 212 -4.36 -11.37 -6.06
C GLY A 212 -3.50 -10.24 -6.63
N SER A 213 -3.89 -8.99 -6.46
CA SER A 213 -3.06 -7.84 -6.80
C SER A 213 -1.99 -7.59 -5.73
N LEU A 214 -0.81 -7.20 -6.21
CA LEU A 214 0.34 -6.79 -5.42
C LEU A 214 0.66 -5.33 -5.78
N VAL A 215 0.75 -4.47 -4.77
CA VAL A 215 1.10 -3.06 -4.91
C VAL A 215 2.56 -2.87 -4.53
N ILE A 216 3.36 -2.28 -5.42
CA ILE A 216 4.74 -1.87 -5.15
C ILE A 216 4.73 -0.36 -5.01
N ARG A 217 5.06 0.17 -3.83
CA ARG A 217 4.97 1.59 -3.49
C ARG A 217 6.27 2.10 -2.91
N ASP A 218 6.77 3.23 -3.40
CA ASP A 218 7.92 3.92 -2.81
C ASP A 218 7.59 4.34 -1.36
N MET A 219 8.51 4.09 -0.42
CA MET A 219 8.32 4.43 1.00
C MET A 219 8.05 5.92 1.25
N ARG A 220 8.38 6.78 0.29
CA ARG A 220 8.17 8.24 0.33
C ARG A 220 6.83 8.67 -0.26
N LEU A 221 6.05 7.76 -0.84
CA LEU A 221 4.76 8.09 -1.42
C LEU A 221 3.74 8.40 -0.33
N TRP A 222 3.08 9.54 -0.44
CA TRP A 222 2.05 9.93 0.52
C TRP A 222 0.80 9.08 0.32
N HIS A 223 0.21 8.66 1.42
CA HIS A 223 -0.96 7.81 1.43
C HIS A 223 -1.78 7.98 2.71
N ALA A 224 -2.98 7.41 2.72
CA ALA A 224 -3.83 7.33 3.90
C ALA A 224 -4.79 6.13 3.78
N VAL A 225 -5.09 5.47 4.89
CA VAL A 225 -6.22 4.53 4.92
C VAL A 225 -7.53 5.31 5.04
N LEU A 226 -8.45 5.05 4.11
CA LEU A 226 -9.76 5.67 4.03
C LEU A 226 -10.84 4.58 3.96
N TYR A 227 -11.35 4.14 5.12
CA TYR A 227 -12.50 3.23 5.20
C TYR A 227 -13.58 3.82 6.13
N LEU A 228 -14.36 4.75 5.60
CA LEU A 228 -15.36 5.46 6.39
C LEU A 228 -16.70 4.73 6.43
N GLN A 229 -17.37 4.84 7.57
CA GLN A 229 -18.80 4.61 7.71
C GLN A 229 -19.57 5.46 6.69
N ALA A 230 -20.68 4.93 6.16
CA ALA A 230 -21.40 5.53 5.04
C ALA A 230 -21.78 7.02 5.29
N GLU A 231 -22.19 7.35 6.51
CA GLU A 231 -22.56 8.70 6.95
C GLU A 231 -21.42 9.74 6.92
N ASN A 232 -20.16 9.30 6.81
CA ASN A 232 -18.97 10.16 6.86
C ASN A 232 -18.26 10.25 5.49
N ARG A 233 -18.78 9.65 4.42
CA ARG A 233 -18.12 9.60 3.10
C ARG A 233 -18.15 10.90 2.29
N GLU A 234 -19.04 11.83 2.63
CA GLU A 234 -19.25 13.09 1.88
C GLU A 234 -18.62 14.33 2.56
N ARG A 235 -17.86 14.12 3.64
CA ARG A 235 -17.15 15.19 4.37
C ARG A 235 -15.71 15.35 3.86
#